data_AF-A2E147-F1
#
_entry.id   AF-A2E147-F1
#
_cell.length_a   1.000
_cell.length_b   1.000
_cell.length_c   1.000
_cell.angle_alpha   90.00
_cell.angle_beta   90.00
_cell.angle_gamma   90.00
#
_symmetry.space_group_name_H-M   'P 1'
#
loop_
_entity.id
_entity.type
_entity.pdbx_description
1 polymer ?
#
loop_
_entity_poly.entity_id
_entity_poly.type
_entity_poly.pdbx_seq_one_letter_code
_entity_poly.pdbx_strand_id
1 'polypeptide(L)'
;MCDERNDIPKLNLDCMEDDIIDQKVHPYSERSDTSKFKKVGISLLKQNPITRPKVVAVYPNSARNAQFLRMQELINNASPSTERTPRQSISKAIEDLREQSRAKFVGKLNYQQILKMQEEIDESEMDLYKQDMMAQKEIQDLEDQNNYLQSQIYEVIHSSTEVTRNTLELQKKRNELRDNVDRLVRENAYNIALIEIYKKYEQILVETAKSEGYHNWKDVFKTPNDFISYTEKFEHENLFISQQVEQKMEKFDVETPRRLKEELIKENNTEKPEIKEINLTVTNPYQEEYEYISGLVEKLYLLMYKSKTSLSPYDLLVRIEKKMEEIYRSLESVKPSFLKKKFDEIETRNNLERRLQFRAELERKFEEKKKITMERCMKEVKIPSGRKLMPKSSPRKIKVKDMKKEMEEAERKRKEEELLFGDIFSD
;
A
#
# COMPACT_ATOMS: atom_id res chain seq x y z
N MET A 1 51.50 -9.18 -23.34
CA MET A 1 50.78 -7.90 -23.31
C MET A 1 49.82 -7.95 -22.14
N CYS A 2 50.11 -7.12 -21.15
CA CYS A 2 49.23 -6.48 -20.16
C CYS A 2 48.20 -7.37 -19.43
N ASP A 3 48.65 -7.82 -18.26
CA ASP A 3 48.03 -7.59 -16.94
C ASP A 3 46.66 -6.91 -16.90
N GLU A 4 45.74 -7.46 -16.10
CA GLU A 4 45.33 -6.87 -14.82
C GLU A 4 44.34 -7.80 -14.10
N ARG A 5 44.83 -8.43 -13.02
CA ARG A 5 44.00 -9.10 -12.00
C ARG A 5 43.75 -8.09 -10.88
N ASN A 6 42.50 -7.71 -10.68
CA ASN A 6 42.09 -6.94 -9.52
C ASN A 6 41.50 -7.87 -8.46
N ASP A 7 42.39 -8.34 -7.57
CA ASP A 7 42.03 -8.87 -6.25
C ASP A 7 42.15 -7.72 -5.23
N ILE A 8 41.05 -7.34 -4.60
CA ILE A 8 41.04 -6.41 -3.46
C ILE A 8 40.69 -7.19 -2.18
N PRO A 9 41.38 -6.95 -1.04
CA PRO A 9 41.35 -7.82 0.12
C PRO A 9 40.15 -7.58 1.04
N LYS A 10 39.72 -8.66 1.71
CA LYS A 10 38.81 -8.61 2.87
C LYS A 10 39.52 -7.95 4.06
N LEU A 11 38.96 -6.87 4.58
CA LEU A 11 39.33 -6.32 5.89
C LEU A 11 38.30 -6.80 6.92
N ASN A 12 38.80 -7.59 7.87
CA ASN A 12 38.21 -7.81 9.19
C ASN A 12 38.32 -6.49 9.97
N LEU A 13 37.22 -6.04 10.57
CA LEU A 13 37.29 -5.24 11.79
C LEU A 13 36.38 -5.87 12.84
N ASP A 14 37.03 -6.55 13.77
CA ASP A 14 36.52 -6.89 15.08
C ASP A 14 36.29 -5.61 15.90
N CYS A 15 35.21 -5.65 16.68
CA CYS A 15 35.12 -5.27 18.09
C CYS A 15 35.84 -3.98 18.54
N MET A 16 35.08 -2.93 18.85
CA MET A 16 35.25 -2.18 20.10
C MET A 16 33.89 -1.73 20.64
N GLU A 17 33.51 -2.38 21.74
CA GLU A 17 32.67 -1.82 22.79
C GLU A 17 33.37 -0.58 23.36
N ASP A 18 32.63 0.47 23.67
CA ASP A 18 32.97 1.36 24.78
C ASP A 18 31.73 2.11 25.26
N ASP A 19 31.44 1.84 26.54
CA ASP A 19 30.48 2.49 27.41
C ASP A 19 30.87 3.94 27.71
N ILE A 20 29.97 4.92 27.50
CA ILE A 20 29.97 6.17 28.29
C ILE A 20 28.53 6.65 28.56
N ILE A 21 28.03 6.25 29.73
CA ILE A 21 27.53 7.07 30.85
C ILE A 21 26.66 8.31 30.54
N ASP A 22 25.41 8.19 30.99
CA ASP A 22 24.56 9.15 31.70
C ASP A 22 24.97 10.64 31.70
N GLN A 23 24.10 11.48 31.13
CA GLN A 23 23.78 12.76 31.77
C GLN A 23 22.32 13.16 31.55
N LYS A 24 21.59 13.13 32.69
CA LYS A 24 20.25 13.65 32.90
C LYS A 24 20.17 15.14 32.62
N VAL A 25 19.23 15.56 31.77
CA VAL A 25 18.52 16.85 31.95
C VAL A 25 17.07 16.67 31.48
N HIS A 26 16.16 16.59 32.45
CA HIS A 26 14.74 16.94 32.25
C HIS A 26 14.59 18.45 32.50
N PRO A 27 13.66 19.12 31.80
CA PRO A 27 12.53 19.66 32.57
C PRO A 27 11.16 19.54 31.87
N TYR A 28 10.16 19.25 32.71
CA TYR A 28 8.73 19.64 32.68
C TYR A 28 7.96 19.61 31.33
N SER A 29 7.02 18.67 31.15
CA SER A 29 5.64 18.67 31.69
C SER A 29 4.70 19.62 30.95
N GLU A 30 4.02 19.09 29.92
CA GLU A 30 2.59 19.34 29.75
C GLU A 30 1.85 18.03 29.44
N ARG A 31 0.86 17.78 30.29
CA ARG A 31 -0.07 16.67 30.26
C ARG A 31 -1.00 16.84 29.06
N SER A 32 -1.14 15.79 28.25
CA SER A 32 -2.39 15.55 27.54
C SER A 32 -2.76 14.07 27.66
N ASP A 33 -3.83 13.86 28.43
CA ASP A 33 -4.50 12.59 28.63
C ASP A 33 -5.02 12.05 27.29
N THR A 34 -4.39 10.98 26.79
CA THR A 34 -5.02 10.06 25.83
C THR A 34 -4.76 8.61 26.22
N SER A 35 -5.03 8.29 27.50
CA SER A 35 -5.31 6.91 27.91
C SER A 35 -6.67 6.50 27.34
N LYS A 36 -6.71 5.98 26.11
CA LYS A 36 -7.90 5.28 25.56
C LYS A 36 -7.59 4.49 24.28
N PHE A 37 -6.51 3.72 24.28
CA PHE A 37 -6.44 2.54 23.41
C PHE A 37 -6.43 1.27 24.24
N LYS A 38 -7.60 0.63 24.24
CA LYS A 38 -7.87 -0.71 24.73
C LYS A 38 -6.74 -1.64 24.30
N LYS A 39 -5.97 -2.13 25.27
CA LYS A 39 -5.47 -3.51 25.24
C LYS A 39 -6.71 -4.40 25.13
N VAL A 40 -7.09 -4.75 23.90
CA VAL A 40 -7.99 -5.88 23.66
C VAL A 40 -7.15 -7.10 24.01
N GLY A 41 -7.44 -7.66 25.18
CA GLY A 41 -6.75 -8.81 25.71
C GLY A 41 -6.85 -9.99 24.76
N ILE A 42 -5.71 -10.51 24.35
CA ILE A 42 -5.57 -11.93 24.04
C ILE A 42 -5.03 -12.55 25.33
N SER A 43 -5.93 -12.70 26.30
CA SER A 43 -5.72 -13.52 27.50
C SER A 43 -6.74 -14.65 27.47
N LEU A 44 -6.59 -15.56 26.52
CA LEU A 44 -7.31 -16.82 26.52
C LEU A 44 -6.31 -17.89 26.10
N LEU A 45 -5.68 -18.46 27.13
CA LEU A 45 -5.09 -19.80 27.22
C LEU A 45 -4.01 -19.79 28.33
N LYS A 46 -4.38 -19.32 29.53
CA LYS A 46 -3.86 -20.01 30.73
C LYS A 46 -4.65 -21.30 30.79
N GLN A 47 -4.12 -22.33 30.13
CA GLN A 47 -4.57 -23.69 30.37
C GLN A 47 -4.37 -23.94 31.86
N ASN A 48 -5.49 -24.15 32.56
CA ASN A 48 -5.46 -24.83 33.84
C ASN A 48 -4.66 -26.13 33.60
N PRO A 49 -3.56 -26.40 34.34
CA PRO A 49 -3.08 -27.76 34.39
C PRO A 49 -4.23 -28.54 35.02
N ILE A 50 -4.93 -29.34 34.22
CA ILE A 50 -5.81 -30.37 34.75
C ILE A 50 -4.87 -31.27 35.54
N THR A 51 -4.83 -31.05 36.85
CA THR A 51 -4.22 -31.97 37.81
C THR A 51 -4.98 -33.27 37.64
N ARG A 52 -4.47 -34.15 36.79
CA ARG A 52 -4.92 -35.53 36.72
C ARG A 52 -4.75 -36.09 38.13
N PRO A 53 -5.79 -36.66 38.75
CA PRO A 53 -5.55 -37.47 39.93
C PRO A 53 -4.56 -38.57 39.49
N LYS A 54 -3.43 -38.70 40.21
CA LYS A 54 -2.61 -39.91 40.12
C LYS A 54 -3.52 -41.06 40.51
N VAL A 55 -4.11 -41.74 39.52
CA VAL A 55 -4.71 -43.05 39.73
C VAL A 55 -3.54 -43.98 39.97
N VAL A 56 -3.18 -44.13 41.25
CA VAL A 56 -2.38 -45.26 41.69
C VAL A 56 -3.21 -46.49 41.36
N ALA A 57 -2.76 -47.27 40.37
CA ALA A 57 -3.30 -48.60 40.11
C ALA A 57 -3.00 -49.48 41.32
N VAL A 58 -3.86 -49.40 42.34
CA VAL A 58 -3.89 -50.38 43.42
C VAL A 58 -4.64 -51.58 42.86
N TYR A 59 -3.89 -52.54 42.33
CA TYR A 59 -4.43 -53.84 41.96
C TYR A 59 -5.10 -54.49 43.18
N PRO A 60 -6.40 -54.80 43.17
CA PRO A 60 -7.05 -55.52 44.27
C PRO A 60 -6.92 -57.03 44.04
N ASN A 61 -5.73 -57.54 43.74
CA ASN A 61 -5.53 -58.97 43.49
C ASN A 61 -5.36 -59.80 44.79
N SER A 62 -5.26 -59.15 45.96
CA SER A 62 -5.15 -59.87 47.25
C SER A 62 -6.48 -60.13 47.95
N ALA A 63 -7.53 -59.32 47.70
CA ALA A 63 -8.80 -59.44 48.41
C ALA A 63 -9.75 -60.50 47.82
N ARG A 64 -9.73 -60.71 46.50
CA ARG A 64 -10.61 -61.70 45.83
C ARG A 64 -10.11 -63.13 45.98
N ASN A 65 -8.79 -63.36 45.97
CA ASN A 65 -8.21 -64.67 46.25
C ASN A 65 -8.48 -65.12 47.70
N ALA A 66 -8.60 -64.18 48.65
CA ALA A 66 -8.94 -64.48 50.05
C ALA A 66 -10.40 -64.93 50.23
N GLN A 67 -11.35 -64.40 49.44
CA GLN A 67 -12.73 -64.90 49.44
C GLN A 67 -12.86 -66.26 48.74
N PHE A 68 -12.02 -66.54 47.73
CA PHE A 68 -11.96 -67.81 47.02
C PHE A 68 -11.43 -68.95 47.90
N LEU A 69 -10.34 -68.74 48.65
CA LEU A 69 -9.83 -69.70 49.64
C LEU A 69 -10.85 -70.01 50.74
N ARG A 70 -11.61 -69.00 51.20
CA ARG A 70 -12.69 -69.19 52.18
C ARG A 70 -13.83 -70.07 51.68
N MET A 71 -14.25 -69.93 50.42
CA MET A 71 -15.28 -70.81 49.85
C MET A 71 -14.77 -72.24 49.64
N GLN A 72 -13.51 -72.40 49.21
CA GLN A 72 -12.90 -73.73 49.05
C GLN A 72 -12.71 -74.43 50.40
N GLU A 73 -12.35 -73.70 51.45
CA GLU A 73 -12.31 -74.20 52.83
C GLU A 73 -13.70 -74.60 53.35
N LEU A 74 -14.76 -73.84 53.05
CA LEU A 74 -16.12 -74.20 53.43
C LEU A 74 -16.63 -75.48 52.71
N ILE A 75 -16.21 -75.69 51.46
CA ILE A 75 -16.58 -76.88 50.69
C ILE A 75 -15.78 -78.11 51.15
N ASN A 76 -14.51 -77.94 51.54
CA ASN A 76 -13.66 -79.04 52.01
C ASN A 76 -13.87 -79.38 53.51
N ASN A 77 -14.30 -78.43 54.33
CA ASN A 77 -14.57 -78.64 55.77
C ASN A 77 -16.00 -79.11 56.08
N ALA A 78 -16.85 -79.31 55.07
CA ALA A 78 -18.12 -80.02 55.21
C ALA A 78 -17.88 -81.55 55.34
N SER A 79 -17.11 -81.96 56.35
CA SER A 79 -17.08 -83.34 56.82
C SER A 79 -18.18 -83.51 57.89
N PRO A 80 -18.99 -84.58 57.83
CA PRO A 80 -20.14 -84.72 58.72
C PRO A 80 -19.68 -84.99 60.15
N SER A 81 -20.05 -84.09 61.07
CA SER A 81 -19.93 -84.32 62.51
C SER A 81 -20.75 -85.56 62.89
N THR A 82 -20.06 -86.57 63.41
CA THR A 82 -20.65 -87.81 63.91
C THR A 82 -21.40 -87.56 65.23
N GLU A 83 -22.70 -87.29 65.14
CA GLU A 83 -23.64 -87.58 66.22
C GLU A 83 -24.76 -88.51 65.71
N ARG A 84 -24.78 -89.72 66.27
CA ARG A 84 -25.70 -90.81 65.92
C ARG A 84 -27.11 -90.48 66.42
N THR A 85 -28.06 -90.32 65.49
CA THR A 85 -29.49 -90.56 65.76
C THR A 85 -29.96 -91.74 64.89
N PRO A 86 -30.70 -92.72 65.44
CA PRO A 86 -31.07 -93.92 64.69
C PRO A 86 -32.31 -93.70 63.83
N ARG A 87 -32.22 -94.15 62.57
CA ARG A 87 -33.28 -94.28 61.54
C ARG A 87 -33.81 -92.97 60.91
N GLN A 88 -32.94 -92.28 60.18
CA GLN A 88 -33.40 -91.56 58.98
C GLN A 88 -33.30 -92.50 57.77
N SER A 89 -34.38 -92.56 56.99
CA SER A 89 -34.55 -93.55 55.91
C SER A 89 -33.48 -93.39 54.82
N ILE A 90 -33.11 -94.49 54.18
CA ILE A 90 -32.20 -94.55 53.02
C ILE A 90 -32.57 -93.51 51.94
N SER A 91 -33.85 -93.11 51.86
CA SER A 91 -34.35 -92.06 50.97
C SER A 91 -33.68 -90.70 51.21
N LYS A 92 -33.47 -90.29 52.47
CA LYS A 92 -32.83 -89.01 52.80
C LYS A 92 -31.35 -89.00 52.40
N ALA A 93 -30.64 -90.10 52.65
CA ALA A 93 -29.26 -90.24 52.23
C ALA A 93 -29.11 -90.19 50.68
N ILE A 94 -30.07 -90.74 49.94
CA ILE A 94 -30.11 -90.64 48.47
C ILE A 94 -30.43 -89.21 48.01
N GLU A 95 -31.34 -88.51 48.68
CA GLU A 95 -31.66 -87.11 48.40
C GLU A 95 -30.47 -86.19 48.66
N ASP A 96 -29.79 -86.34 49.80
CA ASP A 96 -28.59 -85.56 50.14
C ASP A 96 -27.46 -85.77 49.12
N LEU A 97 -27.28 -87.00 48.63
CA LEU A 97 -26.26 -87.35 47.64
C LEU A 97 -26.61 -86.77 46.25
N ARG A 98 -27.91 -86.75 45.90
CA ARG A 98 -28.42 -86.08 44.69
C ARG A 98 -28.27 -84.57 44.78
N GLU A 99 -28.55 -83.98 45.94
CA GLU A 99 -28.42 -82.56 46.20
C GLU A 99 -26.95 -82.12 46.16
N GLN A 100 -26.05 -82.88 46.80
CA GLN A 100 -24.61 -82.64 46.72
C GLN A 100 -24.08 -82.76 45.28
N SER A 101 -24.60 -83.72 44.50
CA SER A 101 -24.23 -83.88 43.09
C SER A 101 -24.74 -82.72 42.22
N ARG A 102 -25.96 -82.23 42.47
CA ARG A 102 -26.51 -81.03 41.82
C ARG A 102 -25.71 -79.78 42.18
N ALA A 103 -25.39 -79.58 43.45
CA ALA A 103 -24.56 -78.46 43.90
C ALA A 103 -23.17 -78.47 43.25
N LYS A 104 -22.52 -79.65 43.15
CA LYS A 104 -21.24 -79.80 42.43
C LYS A 104 -21.38 -79.49 40.93
N PHE A 105 -22.47 -79.89 40.28
CA PHE A 105 -22.71 -79.63 38.87
C PHE A 105 -22.97 -78.13 38.60
N VAL A 106 -23.82 -77.49 39.40
CA VAL A 106 -24.08 -76.04 39.34
C VAL A 106 -22.80 -75.25 39.62
N GLY A 107 -22.00 -75.66 40.61
CA GLY A 107 -20.70 -75.05 40.89
C GLY A 107 -19.72 -75.13 39.71
N LYS A 108 -19.68 -76.26 38.99
CA LYS A 108 -18.87 -76.41 37.76
C LYS A 108 -19.37 -75.53 36.61
N LEU A 109 -20.68 -75.45 36.40
CA LEU A 109 -21.27 -74.57 35.38
C LEU A 109 -20.99 -73.09 35.67
N ASN A 110 -21.18 -72.65 36.91
CA ASN A 110 -20.88 -71.28 37.32
C ASN A 110 -19.38 -70.97 37.18
N TYR A 111 -18.50 -71.93 37.48
CA TYR A 111 -17.07 -71.76 37.28
C TYR A 111 -16.70 -71.57 35.80
N GLN A 112 -17.29 -72.35 34.89
CA GLN A 112 -17.08 -72.16 33.45
C GLN A 112 -17.61 -70.81 32.96
N GLN A 113 -18.73 -70.33 33.50
CA GLN A 113 -19.24 -68.99 33.19
C GLN A 113 -18.32 -67.88 33.71
N ILE A 114 -17.77 -68.04 34.91
CA ILE A 114 -16.80 -67.09 35.48
C ILE A 114 -15.54 -67.02 34.64
N LEU A 115 -15.00 -68.15 34.18
CA LEU A 115 -13.83 -68.17 33.30
C LEU A 115 -14.10 -67.45 31.98
N LYS A 116 -15.26 -67.68 31.36
CA LYS A 116 -15.65 -66.96 30.13
C LYS A 116 -15.76 -65.45 30.36
N MET A 117 -16.39 -65.04 31.47
CA MET A 117 -16.47 -63.62 31.82
C MET A 117 -15.08 -63.01 32.09
N GLN A 118 -14.14 -63.79 32.65
CA GLN A 118 -12.76 -63.33 32.86
C GLN A 118 -12.02 -63.14 31.52
N GLU A 119 -12.14 -64.10 30.61
CA GLU A 119 -11.58 -63.98 29.25
C GLU A 119 -12.17 -62.77 28.52
N GLU A 120 -13.48 -62.54 28.59
CA GLU A 120 -14.14 -61.37 28.00
C GLU A 120 -13.66 -60.04 28.64
N ILE A 121 -13.44 -60.02 29.95
CA ILE A 121 -12.89 -58.84 30.65
C ILE A 121 -11.46 -58.58 30.18
N ASP A 122 -10.60 -59.59 30.16
CA ASP A 122 -9.20 -59.46 29.76
C ASP A 122 -9.07 -58.98 28.30
N GLU A 123 -9.90 -59.51 27.40
CA GLU A 123 -9.99 -59.04 26.01
C GLU A 123 -10.42 -57.56 25.94
N SER A 124 -11.44 -57.18 26.71
CA SER A 124 -11.92 -55.79 26.74
C SER A 124 -10.88 -54.81 27.31
N GLU A 125 -10.13 -55.22 28.33
CA GLU A 125 -9.04 -54.42 28.92
C GLU A 125 -7.89 -54.24 27.93
N MET A 126 -7.54 -55.28 27.18
CA MET A 126 -6.53 -55.20 26.13
C MET A 126 -6.94 -54.26 24.99
N ASP A 127 -8.22 -54.27 24.60
CA ASP A 127 -8.72 -53.37 23.56
C ASP A 127 -8.79 -51.91 24.02
N LEU A 128 -9.20 -51.66 25.28
CA LEU A 128 -9.11 -50.34 25.91
C LEU A 128 -7.67 -49.82 25.93
N TYR A 129 -6.71 -50.66 26.32
CA TYR A 129 -5.30 -50.29 26.33
C TYR A 129 -4.77 -49.92 24.93
N LYS A 130 -5.16 -50.67 23.89
CA LYS A 130 -4.81 -50.33 22.50
C LYS A 130 -5.42 -49.00 22.07
N GLN A 131 -6.68 -48.74 22.42
CA GLN A 131 -7.34 -47.48 22.11
C GLN A 131 -6.65 -46.29 22.80
N ASP A 132 -6.30 -46.43 24.07
CA ASP A 132 -5.55 -45.41 24.83
C ASP A 132 -4.17 -45.14 24.20
N MET A 133 -3.46 -46.18 23.76
CA MET A 133 -2.19 -46.02 23.04
C MET A 133 -2.34 -45.27 21.71
N MET A 134 -3.40 -45.58 20.94
CA MET A 134 -3.67 -44.87 19.68
C MET A 134 -4.02 -43.41 19.94
N ALA A 135 -4.85 -43.13 20.95
CA ALA A 135 -5.22 -41.77 21.33
C ALA A 135 -4.00 -40.96 21.82
N GLN A 136 -3.10 -41.56 22.60
CA GLN A 136 -1.86 -40.89 23.02
C GLN A 136 -0.95 -40.56 21.83
N LYS A 137 -0.85 -41.48 20.86
CA LYS A 137 -0.09 -41.23 19.64
C LYS A 137 -0.69 -40.10 18.81
N GLU A 138 -2.01 -40.06 18.66
CA GLU A 138 -2.69 -38.98 17.95
C GLU A 138 -2.50 -37.62 18.64
N ILE A 139 -2.55 -37.59 19.98
CA ILE A 139 -2.25 -36.37 20.75
C ILE A 139 -0.83 -35.89 20.46
N GLN A 140 0.16 -36.78 20.49
CA GLN A 140 1.55 -36.44 20.19
C GLN A 140 1.71 -35.90 18.76
N ASP A 141 1.10 -36.57 17.78
CA ASP A 141 1.13 -36.14 16.38
C ASP A 141 0.52 -34.74 16.21
N LEU A 142 -0.57 -34.44 16.92
CA LEU A 142 -1.21 -33.12 16.93
C LEU A 142 -0.35 -32.05 17.62
N GLU A 143 0.34 -32.39 18.71
CA GLU A 143 1.28 -31.49 19.40
C GLU A 143 2.46 -31.14 18.49
N ASP A 144 3.03 -32.12 17.79
CA ASP A 144 4.13 -31.92 16.85
C ASP A 144 3.69 -31.03 15.65
N GLN A 145 2.49 -31.27 15.11
CA GLN A 145 1.91 -30.42 14.07
C GLN A 145 1.68 -28.98 14.56
N ASN A 146 1.19 -28.81 15.79
CA ASN A 146 0.97 -27.48 16.37
C ASN A 146 2.30 -26.74 16.57
N ASN A 147 3.33 -27.42 17.08
CA ASN A 147 4.67 -26.85 17.23
C ASN A 147 5.27 -26.43 15.88
N TYR A 148 5.10 -27.26 14.85
CA TYR A 148 5.53 -26.94 13.49
C TYR A 148 4.80 -25.70 12.93
N LEU A 149 3.48 -25.64 13.07
CA LEU A 149 2.69 -24.48 12.64
C LEU A 149 3.06 -23.21 13.40
N GLN A 150 3.33 -23.30 14.70
CA GLN A 150 3.80 -22.17 15.49
C GLN A 150 5.14 -21.65 14.98
N SER A 151 6.10 -22.53 14.67
CA SER A 151 7.38 -22.14 14.09
C SER A 151 7.20 -21.39 12.76
N GLN A 152 6.34 -21.91 11.87
CA GLN A 152 6.03 -21.22 10.61
C GLN A 152 5.39 -19.84 10.84
N ILE A 153 4.47 -19.73 11.80
CA ILE A 153 3.85 -18.44 12.14
C ILE A 153 4.91 -17.45 12.64
N TYR A 154 5.85 -17.89 13.47
CA TYR A 154 6.96 -17.03 13.92
C TYR A 154 7.85 -16.56 12.78
N GLU A 155 8.21 -17.43 11.83
CA GLU A 155 8.99 -17.06 10.64
C GLU A 155 8.25 -16.04 9.76
N VAL A 156 6.95 -16.23 9.55
CA VAL A 156 6.11 -15.30 8.79
C VAL A 156 5.99 -13.96 9.50
N ILE A 157 5.81 -13.95 10.82
CA ILE A 157 5.78 -12.70 11.60
C ILE A 157 7.13 -11.98 11.49
N HIS A 158 8.24 -12.71 11.65
CA HIS A 158 9.56 -12.11 11.61
C HIS A 158 9.87 -11.49 10.24
N SER A 159 9.67 -12.24 9.16
CA SER A 159 9.80 -11.71 7.80
C SER A 159 8.86 -10.54 7.53
N SER A 160 7.60 -10.58 7.99
CA SER A 160 6.68 -9.45 7.87
C SER A 160 7.18 -8.20 8.62
N THR A 161 7.79 -8.37 9.79
CA THR A 161 8.38 -7.24 10.54
C THR A 161 9.58 -6.63 9.83
N GLU A 162 10.44 -7.46 9.21
CA GLU A 162 11.56 -6.99 8.39
C GLU A 162 11.08 -6.21 7.16
N VAL A 163 10.09 -6.74 6.42
CA VAL A 163 9.50 -6.03 5.28
C VAL A 163 8.91 -4.70 5.75
N THR A 164 8.19 -4.67 6.87
CA THR A 164 7.61 -3.43 7.42
C THR A 164 8.71 -2.42 7.74
N ARG A 165 9.82 -2.85 8.37
CA ARG A 165 10.97 -1.99 8.65
C ARG A 165 11.57 -1.42 7.35
N ASN A 166 11.82 -2.27 6.36
CA ASN A 166 12.37 -1.86 5.07
C ASN A 166 11.45 -0.87 4.35
N THR A 167 10.13 -1.07 4.40
CA THR A 167 9.18 -0.12 3.81
C THR A 167 9.21 1.25 4.49
N LEU A 168 9.37 1.30 5.82
CA LEU A 168 9.51 2.55 6.56
C LEU A 168 10.82 3.27 6.22
N GLU A 169 11.93 2.54 6.10
CA GLU A 169 13.22 3.09 5.70
C GLU A 169 13.18 3.66 4.27
N LEU A 170 12.59 2.93 3.33
CA LEU A 170 12.36 3.42 1.96
C LEU A 170 11.43 4.63 1.92
N GLN A 171 10.40 4.67 2.78
CA GLN A 171 9.51 5.83 2.88
C GLN A 171 10.24 7.07 3.40
N LYS A 172 11.12 6.93 4.40
CA LYS A 172 11.98 8.01 4.88
C LYS A 172 12.87 8.53 3.76
N LYS A 173 13.60 7.63 3.07
CA LYS A 173 14.48 8.00 1.95
C LYS A 173 13.73 8.69 0.81
N ARG A 174 12.51 8.23 0.50
CA ARG A 174 11.64 8.89 -0.49
C ARG A 174 11.28 10.31 -0.07
N ASN A 175 10.95 10.53 1.20
CA ASN A 175 10.61 11.86 1.71
C ASN A 175 11.83 12.80 1.65
N GLU A 176 13.01 12.33 2.05
CA GLU A 176 14.26 13.10 1.93
C GLU A 176 14.57 13.49 0.48
N LEU A 177 14.39 12.56 -0.47
CA LEU A 177 14.57 12.84 -1.90
C LEU A 177 13.53 13.84 -2.41
N ARG A 178 12.28 13.74 -1.96
CA ARG A 178 11.23 14.71 -2.30
C ARG A 178 11.57 16.11 -1.79
N ASP A 179 11.99 16.23 -0.53
CA ASP A 179 12.36 17.51 0.05
C ASP A 179 13.57 18.14 -0.67
N ASN A 180 14.53 17.31 -1.10
CA ASN A 180 15.65 17.74 -1.94
C ASN A 180 15.20 18.23 -3.32
N VAL A 181 14.27 17.53 -3.97
CA VAL A 181 13.67 17.97 -5.24
C VAL A 181 12.95 19.30 -5.05
N ASP A 182 12.12 19.44 -4.01
CA ASP A 182 11.39 20.67 -3.71
C ASP A 182 12.32 21.85 -3.39
N ARG A 183 13.51 21.58 -2.82
CA ARG A 183 14.57 22.58 -2.66
C ARG A 183 15.16 23.01 -4.01
N LEU A 184 15.54 22.06 -4.85
CA LEU A 184 16.13 22.35 -6.18
C LEU A 184 15.15 23.06 -7.11
N VAL A 185 13.86 22.73 -7.05
CA VAL A 185 12.81 23.42 -7.81
C VAL A 185 12.72 24.89 -7.41
N ARG A 186 12.80 25.20 -6.10
CA ARG A 186 12.82 26.58 -5.60
C ARG A 186 14.07 27.33 -6.04
N GLU A 187 15.23 26.69 -5.98
CA GLU A 187 16.49 27.27 -6.45
C GLU A 187 16.46 27.55 -7.96
N ASN A 188 15.93 26.63 -8.76
CA ASN A 188 15.74 26.84 -10.20
C ASN A 188 14.75 27.99 -10.49
N ALA A 189 13.65 28.07 -9.75
CA ALA A 189 12.70 29.18 -9.90
C ALA A 189 13.36 30.53 -9.59
N TYR A 190 14.18 30.60 -8.54
CA TYR A 190 14.96 31.79 -8.21
C TYR A 190 15.97 32.13 -9.33
N ASN A 191 16.70 31.15 -9.85
CA ASN A 191 17.66 31.36 -10.93
C ASN A 191 16.98 31.84 -12.23
N ILE A 192 15.80 31.30 -12.56
CA ILE A 192 15.00 31.76 -13.70
C ILE A 192 14.58 33.22 -13.51
N ALA A 193 14.04 33.57 -12.35
CA ALA A 193 13.66 34.96 -12.04
C ALA A 193 14.87 35.91 -12.12
N LEU A 194 16.05 35.47 -11.65
CA LEU A 194 17.28 36.24 -11.73
C LEU A 194 17.72 36.47 -13.19
N ILE A 195 17.62 35.45 -14.05
CA ILE A 195 17.88 35.57 -15.49
C ILE A 195 16.90 36.54 -16.16
N GLU A 196 15.62 36.52 -15.78
CA GLU A 196 14.64 37.48 -16.28
C GLU A 196 14.97 38.92 -15.87
N ILE A 197 15.44 39.13 -14.65
CA ILE A 197 15.93 40.45 -14.19
C ILE A 197 17.12 40.90 -15.04
N TYR A 198 18.10 40.01 -15.28
CA TYR A 198 19.24 40.35 -16.13
C TYR A 198 18.86 40.62 -17.58
N LYS A 199 17.89 39.90 -18.14
CA LYS A 199 17.35 40.19 -19.48
C LYS A 199 16.66 41.54 -19.55
N LYS A 200 15.85 41.91 -18.54
CA LYS A 200 15.23 43.23 -18.45
C LYS A 200 16.28 44.34 -18.34
N TYR A 201 17.31 44.10 -17.52
CA TYR A 201 18.42 45.04 -17.39
C TYR A 201 19.18 45.20 -18.72
N GLU A 202 19.45 44.12 -19.44
CA GLU A 202 20.07 44.18 -20.77
C GLU A 202 19.18 44.93 -21.78
N GLN A 203 17.87 44.71 -21.76
CA GLN A 203 16.92 45.45 -22.61
C GLN A 203 17.00 46.96 -22.36
N ILE A 204 17.03 47.38 -21.08
CA ILE A 204 17.20 48.80 -20.71
C ILE A 204 18.51 49.34 -21.30
N LEU A 205 19.62 48.62 -21.17
CA LEU A 205 20.92 49.05 -21.72
C LEU A 205 20.92 49.15 -23.25
N VAL A 206 20.24 48.23 -23.94
CA VAL A 206 20.09 48.25 -25.40
C VAL A 206 19.25 49.45 -25.83
N GLU A 207 18.15 49.72 -25.15
CA GLU A 207 17.25 50.84 -25.46
C GLU A 207 17.91 52.19 -25.22
N THR A 208 18.62 52.37 -24.10
CA THR A 208 19.36 53.60 -23.80
C THR A 208 20.53 53.83 -24.74
N ALA A 209 21.26 52.77 -25.15
CA ALA A 209 22.31 52.92 -26.16
C ALA A 209 21.74 53.33 -27.52
N LYS A 210 20.57 52.79 -27.91
CA LYS A 210 19.89 53.14 -29.16
C LYS A 210 19.37 54.58 -29.17
N SER A 211 18.84 55.09 -28.07
CA SER A 211 18.36 56.48 -28.00
C SER A 211 19.46 57.51 -28.24
N GLU A 212 20.69 57.16 -27.89
CA GLU A 212 21.90 57.96 -28.12
C GLU A 212 22.53 57.73 -29.51
N GLY A 213 21.98 56.81 -30.32
CA GLY A 213 22.48 56.51 -31.66
C GLY A 213 23.62 55.49 -31.71
N TYR A 214 23.93 54.79 -30.62
CA TYR A 214 24.94 53.72 -30.60
C TYR A 214 24.34 52.36 -31.02
N HIS A 215 25.06 51.61 -31.85
CA HIS A 215 24.64 50.28 -32.30
C HIS A 215 24.90 49.15 -31.29
N ASN A 216 25.81 49.35 -30.33
CA ASN A 216 26.19 48.33 -29.36
C ASN A 216 26.34 48.94 -27.97
N TRP A 217 25.54 48.47 -27.01
CA TRP A 217 25.54 48.98 -25.63
C TRP A 217 26.82 48.65 -24.87
N LYS A 218 27.50 47.56 -25.23
CA LYS A 218 28.74 47.09 -24.56
C LYS A 218 29.92 48.04 -24.74
N ASP A 219 29.92 48.83 -25.80
CA ASP A 219 30.99 49.79 -26.09
C ASP A 219 30.81 51.09 -25.29
N VAL A 220 29.58 51.37 -24.86
CA VAL A 220 29.16 52.59 -24.15
C VAL A 220 29.19 52.39 -22.63
N PHE A 221 28.64 51.28 -22.14
CA PHE A 221 28.53 50.98 -20.71
C PHE A 221 29.56 49.92 -20.30
N LYS A 222 30.83 50.34 -20.16
CA LYS A 222 31.94 49.43 -19.80
C LYS A 222 32.02 49.17 -18.31
N THR A 223 31.63 50.15 -17.49
CA THR A 223 31.56 50.03 -16.05
C THR A 223 30.16 50.37 -15.54
N PRO A 224 29.72 49.79 -14.41
CA PRO A 224 28.43 50.13 -13.80
C PRO A 224 28.27 51.64 -13.53
N ASN A 225 29.37 52.33 -13.22
CA ASN A 225 29.38 53.78 -12.98
C ASN A 225 29.04 54.60 -14.22
N ASP A 226 29.32 54.09 -15.43
CA ASP A 226 29.00 54.79 -16.68
C ASP A 226 27.48 54.89 -16.85
N PHE A 227 26.76 53.81 -16.56
CA PHE A 227 25.30 53.80 -16.58
C PHE A 227 24.71 54.66 -15.46
N ILE A 228 25.25 54.59 -14.25
CA ILE A 228 24.81 55.42 -13.11
C ILE A 228 24.96 56.92 -13.44
N SER A 229 26.12 57.33 -13.94
CA SER A 229 26.35 58.73 -14.31
C SER A 229 25.46 59.20 -15.46
N TYR A 230 25.09 58.29 -16.37
CA TYR A 230 24.11 58.56 -17.42
C TYR A 230 22.71 58.76 -16.85
N THR A 231 22.27 57.88 -15.96
CA THR A 231 20.96 58.02 -15.30
C THR A 231 20.88 59.27 -14.44
N GLU A 232 21.95 59.63 -13.74
CA GLU A 232 22.01 60.87 -12.94
C GLU A 232 21.88 62.12 -13.82
N LYS A 233 22.50 62.13 -15.01
CA LYS A 233 22.32 63.24 -15.98
C LYS A 233 20.87 63.33 -16.45
N PHE A 234 20.27 62.20 -16.83
CA PHE A 234 18.87 62.14 -17.25
C PHE A 234 17.91 62.57 -16.15
N GLU A 235 18.16 62.15 -14.91
CA GLU A 235 17.39 62.60 -13.75
C GLU A 235 17.52 64.11 -13.56
N HIS A 236 18.72 64.67 -13.71
CA HIS A 236 18.93 66.10 -13.58
C HIS A 236 18.24 66.90 -14.70
N GLU A 237 18.28 66.40 -15.94
CA GLU A 237 17.57 66.98 -17.07
C GLU A 237 16.04 66.89 -16.90
N ASN A 238 15.52 65.76 -16.46
CA ASN A 238 14.10 65.59 -16.18
C ASN A 238 13.63 66.46 -15.00
N LEU A 239 14.46 66.60 -13.97
CA LEU A 239 14.21 67.50 -12.85
C LEU A 239 14.17 68.96 -13.33
N PHE A 240 15.09 69.33 -14.21
CA PHE A 240 15.13 70.66 -14.82
C PHE A 240 13.90 70.93 -15.68
N ILE A 241 13.47 69.97 -16.52
CA ILE A 241 12.25 70.08 -17.32
C ILE A 241 11.04 70.22 -16.42
N SER A 242 10.95 69.41 -15.35
CA SER A 242 9.84 69.46 -14.39
C SER A 242 9.78 70.82 -13.70
N GLN A 243 10.92 71.36 -13.25
CA GLN A 243 11.00 72.70 -12.68
C GLN A 243 10.65 73.81 -13.68
N GLN A 244 11.04 73.67 -14.95
CA GLN A 244 10.63 74.61 -16.01
C GLN A 244 9.13 74.55 -16.30
N VAL A 245 8.54 73.35 -16.29
CA VAL A 245 7.09 73.16 -16.47
C VAL A 245 6.34 73.75 -15.30
N GLU A 246 6.77 73.52 -14.05
CA GLU A 246 6.19 74.17 -12.86
C GLU A 246 6.28 75.69 -12.95
N GLN A 247 7.44 76.26 -13.27
CA GLN A 247 7.60 77.71 -13.44
C GLN A 247 6.74 78.28 -14.57
N LYS A 248 6.57 77.52 -15.66
CA LYS A 248 5.70 77.93 -16.78
C LYS A 248 4.22 77.79 -16.41
N MET A 249 3.83 76.77 -15.65
CA MET A 249 2.48 76.60 -15.12
C MET A 249 2.13 77.67 -14.10
N GLU A 250 3.05 78.04 -13.22
CA GLU A 250 2.88 79.14 -12.27
C GLU A 250 2.68 80.49 -12.99
N LYS A 251 3.41 80.71 -14.09
CA LYS A 251 3.16 81.86 -14.99
C LYS A 251 1.83 81.75 -15.73
N PHE A 252 1.47 80.55 -16.18
CA PHE A 252 0.21 80.30 -16.87
C PHE A 252 -1.00 80.51 -15.95
N ASP A 253 -0.96 80.07 -14.69
CA ASP A 253 -2.03 80.25 -13.70
C ASP A 253 -2.26 81.73 -13.35
N VAL A 254 -1.22 82.57 -13.46
CA VAL A 254 -1.33 84.03 -13.25
C VAL A 254 -1.91 84.75 -14.49
N GLU A 255 -1.70 84.25 -15.70
CA GLU A 255 -2.13 84.91 -16.95
C GLU A 255 -3.44 84.36 -17.57
N THR A 256 -3.85 83.13 -17.25
CA THR A 256 -5.00 82.48 -17.90
C THR A 256 -6.42 82.81 -17.39
N PRO A 257 -6.69 83.24 -16.14
CA PRO A 257 -8.09 83.47 -15.76
C PRO A 257 -8.70 84.72 -16.42
N ARG A 258 -7.89 85.56 -17.09
CA ARG A 258 -8.38 86.74 -17.83
C ARG A 258 -8.65 86.50 -19.32
N ARG A 259 -7.90 85.64 -20.01
CA ARG A 259 -8.10 85.41 -21.47
C ARG A 259 -9.06 84.28 -21.80
N LEU A 260 -9.07 83.18 -21.03
CA LEU A 260 -9.96 82.04 -21.31
C LEU A 260 -11.45 82.37 -21.09
N LYS A 261 -11.79 83.35 -20.24
CA LYS A 261 -13.19 83.80 -20.09
C LYS A 261 -13.71 84.59 -21.29
N GLU A 262 -12.84 85.18 -22.11
CA GLU A 262 -13.24 85.97 -23.28
C GLU A 262 -13.31 85.13 -24.57
N GLU A 263 -12.55 84.04 -24.67
CA GLU A 263 -12.54 83.15 -25.85
C GLU A 263 -13.55 81.99 -25.77
N LEU A 264 -13.87 81.47 -24.57
CA LEU A 264 -14.89 80.41 -24.38
C LEU A 264 -16.33 80.85 -24.71
N ILE A 265 -16.58 82.15 -24.89
CA ILE A 265 -17.90 82.64 -25.33
C ILE A 265 -18.03 82.62 -26.87
N LYS A 266 -16.93 82.43 -27.63
CA LYS A 266 -16.93 82.53 -29.10
C LYS A 266 -16.73 81.20 -29.86
N GLU A 267 -16.24 80.14 -29.23
CA GLU A 267 -15.90 78.88 -29.94
C GLU A 267 -16.90 77.71 -29.75
N ASN A 268 -18.08 77.94 -29.14
CA ASN A 268 -19.11 76.89 -29.01
C ASN A 268 -19.84 76.53 -30.33
N ASN A 269 -19.34 76.97 -31.49
CA ASN A 269 -19.89 76.67 -32.81
C ASN A 269 -18.79 76.27 -33.81
N THR A 270 -18.11 75.14 -33.59
CA THR A 270 -17.45 74.42 -34.69
C THR A 270 -17.44 72.92 -34.46
N GLU A 271 -17.80 72.24 -35.54
CA GLU A 271 -18.10 70.83 -35.75
C GLU A 271 -17.07 69.83 -35.18
N LYS A 272 -17.59 68.72 -34.62
CA LYS A 272 -16.82 67.49 -34.40
C LYS A 272 -16.33 66.96 -35.75
N PRO A 273 -15.02 66.69 -35.95
CA PRO A 273 -14.58 65.97 -37.12
C PRO A 273 -14.97 64.48 -37.00
N GLU A 274 -15.69 63.99 -38.00
CA GLU A 274 -15.89 62.57 -38.25
C GLU A 274 -14.55 61.87 -38.47
N ILE A 275 -14.26 60.88 -37.64
CA ILE A 275 -13.15 59.95 -37.83
C ILE A 275 -13.54 59.05 -39.02
N LYS A 276 -12.89 59.26 -40.17
CA LYS A 276 -12.99 58.33 -41.31
C LYS A 276 -12.27 57.04 -40.96
N GLU A 277 -13.03 55.96 -40.82
CA GLU A 277 -12.50 54.59 -40.75
C GLU A 277 -11.73 54.27 -42.04
N ILE A 278 -10.41 54.13 -41.90
CA ILE A 278 -9.55 53.68 -42.98
C ILE A 278 -9.68 52.16 -43.04
N ASN A 279 -10.42 51.66 -44.03
CA ASN A 279 -10.43 50.24 -44.42
C ASN A 279 -9.07 49.86 -45.02
N LEU A 280 -8.12 49.53 -44.15
CA LEU A 280 -6.87 48.88 -44.50
C LEU A 280 -7.08 47.37 -44.39
N THR A 281 -7.47 46.73 -45.49
CA THR A 281 -7.35 45.28 -45.66
C THR A 281 -5.86 44.94 -45.80
N VAL A 282 -5.13 45.00 -44.69
CA VAL A 282 -3.83 44.35 -44.55
C VAL A 282 -4.14 42.92 -44.13
N THR A 283 -3.93 41.96 -45.03
CA THR A 283 -3.89 40.54 -44.69
C THR A 283 -2.83 40.35 -43.62
N ASN A 284 -3.30 40.27 -42.37
CA ASN A 284 -2.48 40.21 -41.19
C ASN A 284 -2.04 38.76 -41.01
N PRO A 285 -0.73 38.44 -40.95
CA PRO A 285 -0.25 37.06 -40.78
C PRO A 285 -0.71 36.37 -39.49
N TYR A 286 -1.36 37.11 -38.58
CA TYR A 286 -1.90 36.63 -37.30
C TYR A 286 -3.41 36.37 -37.31
N GLN A 287 -4.06 36.39 -38.48
CA GLN A 287 -5.52 36.27 -38.57
C GLN A 287 -6.04 34.90 -38.07
N GLU A 288 -5.29 33.82 -38.33
CA GLU A 288 -5.60 32.48 -37.81
C GLU A 288 -5.48 32.40 -36.29
N GLU A 289 -4.47 33.04 -35.69
CA GLU A 289 -4.32 33.11 -34.23
C GLU A 289 -5.44 33.94 -33.60
N TYR A 290 -5.84 35.04 -34.26
CA TYR A 290 -6.96 35.86 -33.81
C TYR A 290 -8.29 35.09 -33.84
N GLU A 291 -8.55 34.33 -34.91
CA GLU A 291 -9.72 33.46 -35.01
C GLU A 291 -9.70 32.34 -33.96
N TYR A 292 -8.52 31.75 -33.70
CA TYR A 292 -8.36 30.75 -32.65
C TYR A 292 -8.65 31.30 -31.24
N ILE A 293 -8.09 32.46 -30.92
CA ILE A 293 -8.32 33.15 -29.64
C ILE A 293 -9.79 33.56 -29.52
N SER A 294 -10.38 34.09 -30.59
CA SER A 294 -11.81 34.42 -30.67
C SER A 294 -12.67 33.19 -30.33
N GLY A 295 -12.38 32.03 -30.92
CA GLY A 295 -13.10 30.78 -30.64
C GLY A 295 -12.94 30.29 -29.20
N LEU A 296 -11.79 30.51 -28.57
CA LEU A 296 -11.59 30.20 -27.14
C LEU A 296 -12.42 31.13 -26.24
N VAL A 297 -12.46 32.43 -26.55
CA VAL A 297 -13.25 33.41 -25.80
C VAL A 297 -14.74 33.08 -25.90
N GLU A 298 -15.23 32.72 -27.08
CA GLU A 298 -16.63 32.30 -27.28
C GLU A 298 -16.96 31.02 -26.51
N LYS A 299 -16.07 30.02 -26.52
CA LYS A 299 -16.25 28.79 -25.73
C LYS A 299 -16.32 29.08 -24.24
N LEU A 300 -15.41 29.93 -23.73
CA LEU A 300 -15.39 30.34 -22.33
C LEU A 300 -16.69 31.06 -21.95
N TYR A 301 -17.14 31.99 -22.80
CA TYR A 301 -18.39 32.71 -22.60
C TYR A 301 -19.60 31.75 -22.54
N LEU A 302 -19.66 30.79 -23.47
CA LEU A 302 -20.72 29.79 -23.53
C LEU A 302 -20.72 28.87 -22.31
N LEU A 303 -19.56 28.51 -21.77
CA LEU A 303 -19.46 27.75 -20.53
C LEU A 303 -19.99 28.52 -19.31
N MET A 304 -19.68 29.81 -19.21
CA MET A 304 -20.11 30.63 -18.07
C MET A 304 -21.59 31.02 -18.13
N TYR A 305 -22.09 31.41 -19.30
CA TYR A 305 -23.43 31.99 -19.45
C TYR A 305 -24.44 31.07 -20.14
N LYS A 306 -23.99 29.97 -20.75
CA LYS A 306 -24.84 29.00 -21.49
C LYS A 306 -25.69 29.63 -22.59
N SER A 307 -25.29 30.80 -23.11
CA SER A 307 -26.01 31.56 -24.13
C SER A 307 -25.08 31.91 -25.29
N LYS A 308 -25.56 31.75 -26.53
CA LYS A 308 -24.87 32.24 -27.74
C LYS A 308 -25.10 33.74 -27.88
N THR A 309 -24.08 34.47 -28.34
CA THR A 309 -24.09 35.93 -28.47
C THR A 309 -23.43 36.38 -29.75
N SER A 310 -23.90 37.48 -30.34
CA SER A 310 -23.35 38.10 -31.55
C SER A 310 -22.38 39.26 -31.27
N LEU A 311 -21.77 39.27 -30.08
CA LEU A 311 -20.87 40.34 -29.65
C LEU A 311 -19.45 40.07 -30.14
N SER A 312 -18.67 41.15 -30.30
CA SER A 312 -17.25 41.04 -30.63
C SER A 312 -16.50 40.24 -29.54
N PRO A 313 -15.49 39.43 -29.89
CA PRO A 313 -14.66 38.70 -28.92
C PRO A 313 -14.06 39.60 -27.83
N TYR A 314 -13.71 40.84 -28.19
CA TYR A 314 -13.24 41.84 -27.23
C TYR A 314 -14.33 42.19 -26.19
N ASP A 315 -15.56 42.42 -26.63
CA ASP A 315 -16.68 42.74 -25.75
C ASP A 315 -17.07 41.54 -24.86
N LEU A 316 -16.91 40.31 -25.37
CA LEU A 316 -17.09 39.09 -24.58
C LEU A 316 -16.05 39.00 -23.46
N LEU A 317 -14.78 39.27 -23.75
CA LEU A 317 -13.71 39.33 -22.76
C LEU A 317 -14.00 40.37 -21.68
N VAL A 318 -14.39 41.60 -22.06
CA VAL A 318 -14.73 42.66 -21.10
C VAL A 318 -15.90 42.26 -20.19
N ARG A 319 -16.91 41.56 -20.74
CA ARG A 319 -18.03 41.05 -19.92
C ARG A 319 -17.61 39.91 -19.00
N ILE A 320 -16.70 39.04 -19.45
CA ILE A 320 -16.15 37.95 -18.63
C ILE A 320 -15.36 38.56 -17.47
N GLU A 321 -14.46 39.51 -17.76
CA GLU A 321 -13.64 40.22 -16.78
C GLU A 321 -14.51 40.92 -15.74
N LYS A 322 -15.47 41.73 -16.16
CA LYS A 322 -16.38 42.43 -15.24
C LYS A 322 -17.14 41.46 -14.34
N LYS A 323 -17.56 40.31 -14.86
CA LYS A 323 -18.25 39.29 -14.05
C LYS A 323 -17.32 38.60 -13.08
N MET A 324 -16.09 38.31 -13.49
CA MET A 324 -15.07 37.76 -12.61
C MET A 324 -14.74 38.74 -11.49
N GLU A 325 -14.60 40.04 -11.79
CA GLU A 325 -14.44 41.09 -10.77
C GLU A 325 -15.62 41.17 -9.80
N GLU A 326 -16.86 41.09 -10.30
CA GLU A 326 -18.06 41.02 -9.45
C GLU A 326 -18.02 39.79 -8.52
N ILE A 327 -17.57 38.64 -9.04
CA ILE A 327 -17.40 37.41 -8.25
C ILE A 327 -16.31 37.61 -7.19
N TYR A 328 -15.15 38.17 -7.55
CA TYR A 328 -14.07 38.43 -6.60
C TYR A 328 -14.48 39.41 -5.50
N ARG A 329 -15.16 40.50 -5.84
CA ARG A 329 -15.73 41.44 -4.86
C ARG A 329 -16.76 40.77 -3.95
N SER A 330 -17.58 39.86 -4.51
CA SER A 330 -18.54 39.11 -3.72
C SER A 330 -17.86 38.12 -2.76
N LEU A 331 -16.75 37.51 -3.18
CA LEU A 331 -15.95 36.58 -2.37
C LEU A 331 -15.20 37.29 -1.23
N GLU A 332 -14.79 38.54 -1.42
CA GLU A 332 -14.17 39.37 -0.39
C GLU A 332 -15.11 39.63 0.80
N SER A 333 -16.43 39.68 0.55
CA SER A 333 -17.46 39.80 1.59
C SER A 333 -17.77 38.48 2.33
N VAL A 334 -17.26 37.34 1.84
CA VAL A 334 -17.51 36.02 2.43
C VAL A 334 -16.56 35.78 3.60
N LYS A 335 -17.12 35.42 4.76
CA LYS A 335 -16.32 35.10 5.95
C LYS A 335 -15.33 33.96 5.62
N PRO A 336 -14.02 34.10 5.94
CA PRO A 336 -13.00 33.08 5.68
C PRO A 336 -13.34 31.70 6.26
N SER A 337 -14.07 31.67 7.38
CA SER A 337 -14.54 30.43 8.02
C SER A 337 -15.57 29.67 7.20
N PHE A 338 -16.36 30.34 6.38
CA PHE A 338 -17.33 29.71 5.48
C PHE A 338 -16.63 29.11 4.26
N LEU A 339 -15.66 29.83 3.67
CA LEU A 339 -14.83 29.32 2.58
C LEU A 339 -14.08 28.06 3.01
N LYS A 340 -13.42 28.08 4.18
CA LYS A 340 -12.70 26.92 4.72
C LYS A 340 -13.63 25.71 4.88
N LYS A 341 -14.81 25.88 5.47
CA LYS A 341 -15.81 24.79 5.58
C LYS A 341 -16.23 24.22 4.22
N LYS A 342 -16.40 25.07 3.20
CA LYS A 342 -16.77 24.61 1.85
C LYS A 342 -15.62 23.89 1.15
N PHE A 343 -14.39 24.34 1.32
CA PHE A 343 -13.21 23.60 0.84
C PHE A 343 -13.10 22.23 1.51
N ASP A 344 -13.28 22.18 2.84
CA ASP A 344 -13.27 20.92 3.59
C ASP A 344 -14.40 19.96 3.12
N GLU A 345 -15.60 20.48 2.85
CA GLU A 345 -16.72 19.70 2.29
C GLU A 345 -16.42 19.15 0.87
N ILE A 346 -15.77 19.94 0.02
CA ILE A 346 -15.38 19.50 -1.32
C ILE A 346 -14.27 18.46 -1.25
N GLU A 347 -13.28 18.67 -0.39
CA GLU A 347 -12.15 17.75 -0.21
C GLU A 347 -12.62 16.41 0.38
N THR A 348 -13.51 16.44 1.36
CA THR A 348 -14.12 15.22 1.93
C THR A 348 -14.93 14.46 0.89
N ARG A 349 -15.72 15.14 0.04
CA ARG A 349 -16.43 14.51 -1.08
C ARG A 349 -15.46 13.85 -2.07
N ASN A 350 -14.43 14.56 -2.49
CA ASN A 350 -13.43 14.05 -3.44
C ASN A 350 -12.68 12.83 -2.88
N ASN A 351 -12.36 12.84 -1.59
CA ASN A 351 -11.72 11.72 -0.91
C ASN A 351 -12.67 10.52 -0.79
N LEU A 352 -13.97 10.74 -0.57
CA LEU A 352 -14.97 9.69 -0.52
C LEU A 352 -15.20 9.05 -1.91
N GLU A 353 -15.25 9.85 -2.97
CA GLU A 353 -15.33 9.35 -4.35
C GLU A 353 -14.09 8.53 -4.73
N ARG A 354 -12.88 9.01 -4.39
CA ARG A 354 -11.64 8.23 -4.62
C ARG A 354 -11.64 6.90 -3.88
N ARG A 355 -12.14 6.86 -2.63
CA ARG A 355 -12.27 5.62 -1.86
C ARG A 355 -13.27 4.65 -2.48
N LEU A 356 -14.40 5.15 -2.98
CA LEU A 356 -15.41 4.34 -3.67
C LEU A 356 -14.85 3.75 -4.97
N GLN A 357 -14.15 4.55 -5.77
CA GLN A 357 -13.49 4.08 -7.00
C GLN A 357 -12.44 3.00 -6.70
N PHE A 358 -11.60 3.21 -5.68
CA PHE A 358 -10.60 2.22 -5.27
C PHE A 358 -11.22 0.90 -4.80
N ARG A 359 -12.33 0.97 -4.04
CA ARG A 359 -13.06 -0.21 -3.59
C ARG A 359 -13.68 -0.98 -4.75
N ALA A 360 -14.29 -0.27 -5.71
CA ALA A 360 -14.85 -0.88 -6.92
C ALA A 360 -13.76 -1.57 -7.76
N GLU A 361 -12.57 -0.97 -7.86
CA GLU A 361 -11.45 -1.58 -8.60
C GLU A 361 -10.91 -2.84 -7.91
N LEU A 362 -10.83 -2.83 -6.57
CA LEU A 362 -10.46 -4.01 -5.77
C LEU A 362 -11.47 -5.16 -5.93
N GLU A 363 -12.75 -4.84 -5.90
CA GLU A 363 -13.84 -5.81 -6.08
C GLU A 363 -13.79 -6.42 -7.49
N ARG A 364 -13.58 -5.60 -8.53
CA ARG A 364 -13.38 -6.09 -9.90
C ARG A 364 -12.19 -7.03 -10.02
N LYS A 365 -11.05 -6.69 -9.41
CA LYS A 365 -9.85 -7.56 -9.39
C LYS A 365 -10.09 -8.85 -8.63
N PHE A 366 -10.90 -8.82 -7.57
CA PHE A 366 -11.25 -10.02 -6.82
C PHE A 366 -12.18 -10.93 -7.62
N GLU A 367 -13.18 -10.38 -8.30
CA GLU A 367 -14.08 -11.13 -9.19
C GLU A 367 -13.33 -11.77 -10.36
N GLU A 368 -12.39 -11.05 -10.97
CA GLU A 368 -11.54 -11.57 -12.04
C GLU A 368 -10.68 -12.76 -11.55
N LYS A 369 -10.05 -12.63 -10.37
CA LYS A 369 -9.31 -13.73 -9.73
C LYS A 369 -10.22 -14.92 -9.41
N LYS A 370 -11.42 -14.66 -8.89
CA LYS A 370 -12.40 -15.70 -8.59
C LYS A 370 -12.81 -16.44 -9.87
N LYS A 371 -13.04 -15.73 -10.97
CA LYS A 371 -13.37 -16.31 -12.27
C LYS A 371 -12.24 -17.20 -12.80
N ILE A 372 -10.99 -16.73 -12.75
CA ILE A 372 -9.81 -17.52 -13.15
C ILE A 372 -9.68 -18.79 -12.30
N THR A 373 -9.90 -18.70 -10.99
CA THR A 373 -9.85 -19.87 -10.11
C THR A 373 -10.96 -20.86 -10.42
N MET A 374 -12.20 -20.39 -10.63
CA MET A 374 -13.34 -21.23 -11.03
C MET A 374 -13.08 -21.91 -12.38
N GLU A 375 -12.53 -21.20 -13.36
CA GLU A 375 -12.14 -21.79 -14.65
C GLU A 375 -11.07 -22.88 -14.50
N ARG A 376 -10.10 -22.71 -13.58
CA ARG A 376 -9.12 -23.75 -13.26
C ARG A 376 -9.75 -24.95 -12.58
N CYS A 377 -10.70 -24.75 -11.67
CA CYS A 377 -11.42 -25.83 -10.99
C CYS A 377 -12.39 -26.58 -11.93
N MET A 378 -12.94 -25.89 -12.94
CA MET A 378 -13.83 -26.49 -13.95
C MET A 378 -13.08 -27.19 -15.08
N LYS A 379 -11.75 -27.03 -15.19
CA LYS A 379 -10.96 -27.86 -16.10
C LYS A 379 -11.01 -29.30 -15.64
N GLU A 380 -11.48 -30.19 -16.53
CA GLU A 380 -11.47 -31.62 -16.27
C GLU A 380 -10.07 -32.08 -15.85
N VAL A 381 -9.99 -32.66 -14.66
CA VAL A 381 -8.77 -33.27 -14.14
C VAL A 381 -8.49 -34.49 -15.00
N LYS A 382 -7.47 -34.41 -15.86
CA LYS A 382 -6.99 -35.55 -16.62
C LYS A 382 -6.56 -36.63 -15.62
N ILE A 383 -7.39 -37.65 -15.46
CA ILE A 383 -7.06 -38.83 -14.66
C ILE A 383 -5.76 -39.37 -15.27
N PRO A 384 -4.67 -39.51 -14.49
CA PRO A 384 -3.44 -40.07 -15.03
C PRO A 384 -3.75 -41.51 -15.45
N SER A 385 -3.91 -41.72 -16.76
CA SER A 385 -3.86 -43.07 -17.31
C SER A 385 -2.50 -43.61 -16.89
N GLY A 386 -2.50 -44.69 -16.08
CA GLY A 386 -1.28 -45.27 -15.57
C GLY A 386 -0.23 -45.48 -16.68
N ARG A 387 1.04 -45.55 -16.29
CA ARG A 387 2.15 -45.76 -17.22
C ARG A 387 1.85 -47.03 -18.04
N LYS A 388 1.63 -46.91 -19.35
CA LYS A 388 1.49 -48.09 -20.23
C LYS A 388 2.74 -48.94 -20.04
N LEU A 389 2.56 -50.21 -19.64
CA LEU A 389 3.64 -51.18 -19.55
C LEU A 389 4.29 -51.28 -20.94
N MET A 390 5.51 -50.77 -21.05
CA MET A 390 6.28 -50.85 -22.28
C MET A 390 6.65 -52.33 -22.49
N PRO A 391 6.34 -52.93 -23.65
CA PRO A 391 6.84 -54.25 -23.97
C PRO A 391 8.38 -54.22 -23.95
N LYS A 392 9.01 -55.31 -23.49
CA LYS A 392 10.48 -55.46 -23.47
C LYS A 392 11.04 -55.09 -24.84
N SER A 393 11.91 -54.08 -24.88
CA SER A 393 12.46 -53.55 -26.12
C SER A 393 13.43 -54.55 -26.77
N SER A 394 13.14 -54.98 -27.99
CA SER A 394 14.15 -55.47 -28.92
C SER A 394 15.20 -54.37 -29.19
N PRO A 395 16.48 -54.72 -29.45
CA PRO A 395 17.54 -53.74 -29.65
C PRO A 395 17.17 -52.75 -30.76
N ARG A 396 17.20 -51.46 -30.41
CA ARG A 396 16.83 -50.37 -31.32
C ARG A 396 17.92 -50.18 -32.36
N LYS A 397 17.55 -50.24 -33.65
CA LYS A 397 18.33 -49.64 -34.73
C LYS A 397 18.41 -48.13 -34.48
N ILE A 398 19.63 -47.61 -34.38
CA ILE A 398 19.92 -46.18 -34.28
C ILE A 398 19.36 -45.53 -35.55
N LYS A 399 18.33 -44.70 -35.40
CA LYS A 399 17.89 -43.82 -36.51
C LYS A 399 18.87 -42.66 -36.57
N VAL A 400 19.52 -42.51 -37.71
CA VAL A 400 20.37 -41.36 -38.05
C VAL A 400 19.54 -40.09 -37.89
N LYS A 401 20.03 -39.14 -37.09
CA LYS A 401 19.42 -37.82 -36.93
C LYS A 401 19.41 -37.10 -38.29
N ASP A 402 18.25 -36.63 -38.74
CA ASP A 402 18.13 -35.78 -39.91
C ASP A 402 18.70 -34.38 -39.59
N MET A 403 20.02 -34.22 -39.76
CA MET A 403 20.73 -32.95 -39.54
C MET A 403 20.15 -31.78 -40.33
N LYS A 404 19.46 -32.04 -41.46
CA LYS A 404 18.82 -31.00 -42.27
C LYS A 404 17.73 -30.24 -41.52
N LYS A 405 16.91 -30.93 -40.71
CA LYS A 405 15.84 -30.27 -39.93
C LYS A 405 16.38 -29.42 -38.79
N GLU A 406 17.42 -29.91 -38.10
CA GLU A 406 18.09 -29.13 -37.05
C GLU A 406 18.81 -27.90 -37.64
N MET A 407 19.37 -27.99 -38.84
CA MET A 407 19.98 -26.84 -39.53
C MET A 407 18.94 -25.80 -39.96
N GLU A 408 17.81 -26.23 -40.51
CA GLU A 408 16.72 -25.36 -40.98
C GLU A 408 16.05 -24.61 -39.80
N GLU A 409 15.92 -25.27 -38.64
CA GLU A 409 15.42 -24.66 -37.41
C GLU A 409 16.41 -23.64 -36.81
N ALA A 410 17.72 -23.91 -36.90
CA ALA A 410 18.75 -22.98 -36.47
C ALA A 410 18.84 -21.74 -37.38
N GLU A 411 18.68 -21.92 -38.69
CA GLU A 411 18.70 -20.81 -39.67
C GLU A 411 17.46 -19.91 -39.51
N ARG A 412 16.29 -20.50 -39.22
CA ARG A 412 15.08 -19.73 -38.89
C ARG A 412 15.26 -18.88 -37.64
N LYS A 413 15.87 -19.42 -36.58
CA LYS A 413 16.14 -18.66 -35.35
C LYS A 413 17.09 -17.50 -35.59
N ARG A 414 18.14 -17.69 -36.40
CA ARG A 414 19.05 -16.59 -36.79
C ARG A 414 18.33 -15.48 -37.54
N LYS A 415 17.46 -15.81 -38.48
CA LYS A 415 16.66 -14.81 -39.20
C LYS A 415 15.68 -14.06 -38.29
N GLU A 416 15.06 -14.75 -37.33
CA GLU A 416 14.20 -14.10 -36.33
C GLU A 416 15.00 -13.16 -35.41
N GLU A 417 16.21 -13.55 -34.99
CA GLU A 417 17.10 -12.71 -34.19
C GLU A 417 17.60 -11.48 -34.95
N GLU A 418 17.94 -11.63 -36.24
CA GLU A 418 18.35 -10.51 -37.11
C GLU A 418 17.20 -9.54 -37.36
N LEU A 419 15.95 -10.02 -37.46
CA LEU A 419 14.78 -9.15 -37.64
C LEU A 419 14.43 -8.34 -36.37
N LEU A 420 14.70 -8.91 -35.20
CA LEU A 420 14.35 -8.31 -33.90
C LEU A 420 15.47 -7.42 -33.33
N PHE A 421 16.73 -7.74 -33.64
CA PHE A 421 17.91 -7.11 -33.03
C PHE A 421 19.01 -6.73 -34.03
N GLY A 422 18.77 -6.84 -35.34
CA GLY A 422 19.72 -6.41 -36.37
C GLY A 422 19.90 -4.89 -36.40
N ASP A 423 21.04 -4.44 -36.93
CA ASP A 423 21.42 -3.03 -36.98
C ASP A 423 20.42 -2.22 -37.83
N ILE A 424 19.70 -1.31 -37.17
CA ILE A 424 18.69 -0.43 -37.79
C ILE A 424 19.37 0.73 -38.57
N PHE A 425 20.71 0.77 -38.63
CA PHE A 425 21.51 1.86 -39.21
C PHE A 425 22.69 1.36 -40.06
N SER A 426 22.41 0.50 -41.03
CA SER A 426 23.35 0.16 -42.09
C SER A 426 22.77 0.52 -43.46
N ASP A 427 22.66 1.83 -43.73
CA ASP A 427 22.68 2.45 -45.06
C ASP A 427 23.28 3.85 -44.95
#